data_AF-A0A1S6HIU3-F1
#
_entry.id   AF-A0A1S6HIU3-F1
#
_cell.length_a   1.000
_cell.length_b   1.000
_cell.length_c   1.000
_cell.angle_alpha   90.00
_cell.angle_beta   90.00
_cell.angle_gamma   90.00
#
_symmetry.space_group_name_H-M   'P 1'
#
loop_
_entity.id
_entity.type
_entity.pdbx_description
1 polymer ?
#
loop_
_entity_poly.entity_id
_entity_poly.type
_entity_poly.pdbx_seq_one_letter_code
_entity_poly.pdbx_strand_id
1 'polypeptide(L)'
;MNIESLKFAGVDEFWAQADQLQDESLLHAETLFSALETASPQQLISILTQYRFFTLYYVADLAILIARLKDGRLRSLLADILSDELGYGDPLKAHTRLYDDFLLSLGANDADFDSLALADNLTLLENARRKLMDPAQTHVYGIGFRGMGGECTCQIYLAKLYEYMMRNPYIKQQTSKIDWKFWELHIGEHDIEHRVHTRQLIHEELVSQDAACLVDLGRGYYESMNAWRAFWENIFNQNPADSLLGQASASVEDLRLMPSVLSGAEERGLKQARVPEAIAQFHLAIPVHELSAAKEFYCDVLGAKEGRATEHHLDVNFYGHHLVLHATPEGASHIFDFFEADFHGESVQIPHFGINLDRQTWSQLAKRITLSGYEFQDAPHIRLKGLPGEHASMFILDPSGNALEFKAFLNHDEVFSKVFNPQTKELFGLEELMVKVGQ
;
A
#
# COMPACT_ATOMS: atom_id res chain seq x y z
N MET A 1 -28.40 6.07 -11.48
CA MET A 1 -28.80 4.87 -12.24
C MET A 1 -29.88 4.13 -11.45
N ASN A 2 -30.87 3.49 -12.07
CA ASN A 2 -31.80 2.65 -11.30
C ASN A 2 -31.16 1.26 -11.10
N ILE A 3 -31.01 0.82 -9.84
CA ILE A 3 -30.47 -0.52 -9.48
C ILE A 3 -31.19 -1.64 -10.23
N GLU A 4 -32.50 -1.50 -10.41
CA GLU A 4 -33.34 -2.52 -11.07
C GLU A 4 -33.13 -2.60 -12.59
N SER A 5 -32.41 -1.64 -13.17
CA SER A 5 -32.10 -1.61 -14.61
C SER A 5 -30.67 -2.04 -14.96
N LEU A 6 -29.85 -2.41 -13.96
CA LEU A 6 -28.47 -2.86 -14.20
C LEU A 6 -28.47 -4.13 -15.06
N LYS A 7 -28.14 -3.96 -16.32
CA LYS A 7 -27.88 -5.03 -17.28
C LYS A 7 -26.55 -4.73 -17.94
N PHE A 8 -25.71 -5.74 -18.03
CA PHE A 8 -24.42 -5.67 -18.69
C PHE A 8 -24.45 -6.65 -19.87
N ALA A 9 -24.21 -6.17 -21.08
CA ALA A 9 -24.08 -7.00 -22.27
C ALA A 9 -22.80 -7.85 -22.23
N GLY A 10 -21.82 -7.46 -21.40
CA GLY A 10 -20.60 -8.21 -21.16
C GLY A 10 -19.66 -7.54 -20.15
N VAL A 11 -18.48 -8.12 -20.01
CA VAL A 11 -17.44 -7.71 -19.06
C VAL A 11 -16.96 -6.27 -19.29
N ASP A 12 -16.73 -5.90 -20.55
CA ASP A 12 -16.21 -4.56 -20.90
C ASP A 12 -17.22 -3.47 -20.55
N GLU A 13 -18.52 -3.72 -20.80
CA GLU A 13 -19.57 -2.77 -20.42
C GLU A 13 -19.70 -2.63 -18.91
N PHE A 14 -19.56 -3.74 -18.16
CA PHE A 14 -19.56 -3.68 -16.70
C PHE A 14 -18.44 -2.77 -16.17
N TRP A 15 -17.20 -2.97 -16.64
CA TRP A 15 -16.06 -2.16 -16.18
C TRP A 15 -16.20 -0.70 -16.61
N ALA A 16 -16.67 -0.43 -17.83
CA ALA A 16 -16.92 0.93 -18.28
C ALA A 16 -17.98 1.64 -17.42
N GLN A 17 -19.07 0.97 -17.05
CA GLN A 17 -20.08 1.54 -16.15
C GLN A 17 -19.56 1.71 -14.71
N ALA A 18 -18.72 0.79 -14.22
CA ALA A 18 -18.10 0.88 -12.92
C ALA A 18 -17.14 2.08 -12.83
N ASP A 19 -16.34 2.29 -13.88
CA ASP A 19 -15.42 3.43 -13.99
C ASP A 19 -16.20 4.74 -14.11
N GLN A 20 -17.24 4.80 -14.93
CA GLN A 20 -18.11 5.98 -15.02
C GLN A 20 -18.74 6.34 -13.67
N LEU A 21 -19.27 5.34 -12.95
CA LEU A 21 -19.86 5.58 -11.63
C LEU A 21 -18.83 6.06 -10.61
N GLN A 22 -17.60 5.56 -10.71
CA GLN A 22 -16.48 6.00 -9.90
C GLN A 22 -16.16 7.48 -10.17
N ASP A 23 -16.00 7.85 -11.43
CA ASP A 23 -15.72 9.22 -11.88
C ASP A 23 -16.82 10.20 -11.45
N GLU A 24 -18.09 9.84 -11.64
CA GLU A 24 -19.24 10.65 -11.21
C GLU A 24 -19.26 10.86 -9.69
N SER A 25 -18.83 9.86 -8.93
CA SER A 25 -18.78 9.94 -7.47
C SER A 25 -17.59 10.76 -6.99
N LEU A 26 -16.44 10.66 -7.65
CA LEU A 26 -15.27 11.50 -7.39
C LEU A 26 -15.54 12.97 -7.70
N LEU A 27 -16.14 13.29 -8.85
CA LEU A 27 -16.47 14.67 -9.19
C LEU A 27 -17.40 15.31 -8.15
N HIS A 28 -18.34 14.52 -7.63
CA HIS A 28 -19.20 14.95 -6.54
C HIS A 28 -18.42 15.17 -5.24
N ALA A 29 -17.53 14.23 -4.88
CA ALA A 29 -16.68 14.33 -3.70
C ALA A 29 -15.75 15.57 -3.76
N GLU A 30 -15.15 15.86 -4.91
CA GLU A 30 -14.33 17.06 -5.13
C GLU A 30 -15.11 18.35 -4.84
N THR A 31 -16.37 18.39 -5.27
CA THR A 31 -17.25 19.54 -4.99
C THR A 31 -17.40 19.75 -3.48
N LEU A 32 -17.60 18.67 -2.72
CA LEU A 32 -17.71 18.74 -1.25
C LEU A 32 -16.37 19.10 -0.60
N PHE A 33 -15.28 18.44 -1.01
CA PHE A 33 -13.94 18.61 -0.43
C PHE A 33 -13.35 20.00 -0.67
N SER A 34 -13.81 20.74 -1.69
CA SER A 34 -13.44 22.15 -1.88
C SER A 34 -13.70 23.03 -0.65
N ALA A 35 -14.68 22.69 0.20
CA ALA A 35 -14.95 23.39 1.45
C ALA A 35 -13.77 23.31 2.45
N LEU A 36 -12.94 22.26 2.37
CA LEU A 36 -11.78 22.08 3.25
C LEU A 36 -10.74 23.19 3.09
N GLU A 37 -10.64 23.83 1.93
CA GLU A 37 -9.65 24.88 1.70
C GLU A 37 -9.84 26.09 2.62
N THR A 38 -11.09 26.34 3.03
CA THR A 38 -11.49 27.51 3.82
C THR A 38 -12.06 27.16 5.19
N ALA A 39 -12.22 25.86 5.49
CA ALA A 39 -12.67 25.38 6.78
C ALA A 39 -11.75 25.88 7.92
N SER A 40 -12.38 26.30 9.02
CA SER A 40 -11.66 26.58 10.27
C SER A 40 -11.03 25.30 10.84
N PRO A 41 -10.02 25.39 11.72
CA PRO A 41 -9.40 24.22 12.34
C PRO A 41 -10.41 23.29 13.02
N GLN A 42 -11.42 23.85 13.69
CA GLN A 42 -12.48 23.08 14.35
C GLN A 42 -13.38 22.35 13.34
N GLN A 43 -13.72 23.01 12.23
CA GLN A 43 -14.49 22.37 11.16
C GLN A 43 -13.69 21.25 10.48
N LEU A 44 -12.39 21.48 10.21
CA LEU A 44 -11.50 20.45 9.67
C LEU A 44 -11.47 19.21 10.56
N ILE A 45 -11.22 19.39 11.86
CA ILE A 45 -11.19 18.29 12.83
C ILE A 45 -12.53 17.55 12.84
N SER A 46 -13.66 18.27 12.88
CA SER A 46 -14.99 17.66 12.88
C SER A 46 -15.26 16.83 11.62
N ILE A 47 -14.93 17.38 10.44
CA ILE A 47 -15.09 16.70 9.14
C ILE A 47 -14.21 15.45 9.07
N LEU A 48 -12.93 15.57 9.39
CA LEU A 48 -11.96 14.46 9.33
C LEU A 48 -12.28 13.37 10.37
N THR A 49 -12.80 13.75 11.54
CA THR A 49 -13.22 12.79 12.57
C THR A 49 -14.31 11.84 12.07
N GLN A 50 -15.15 12.23 11.11
CA GLN A 50 -16.18 11.33 10.59
C GLN A 50 -15.58 10.12 9.88
N TYR A 51 -14.48 10.31 9.16
CA TYR A 51 -13.79 9.23 8.47
C TYR A 51 -13.17 8.21 9.44
N ARG A 52 -12.83 8.63 10.67
CA ARG A 52 -12.41 7.72 11.74
C ARG A 52 -13.39 6.55 11.91
N PHE A 53 -14.69 6.83 11.93
CA PHE A 53 -15.70 5.78 12.10
C PHE A 53 -15.72 4.81 10.92
N PHE A 54 -15.44 5.27 9.70
CA PHE A 54 -15.27 4.37 8.57
C PHE A 54 -14.12 3.38 8.84
N THR A 55 -12.94 3.85 9.26
CA THR A 55 -11.78 2.97 9.54
C THR A 55 -12.10 1.91 10.61
N LEU A 56 -12.87 2.28 11.65
CA LEU A 56 -13.29 1.35 12.70
C LEU A 56 -14.26 0.27 12.19
N TYR A 57 -15.20 0.64 11.32
CA TYR A 57 -16.15 -0.31 10.75
C TYR A 57 -15.53 -1.20 9.69
N TYR A 58 -14.59 -0.66 8.91
CA TYR A 58 -14.03 -1.31 7.73
C TYR A 58 -13.37 -2.65 8.06
N VAL A 59 -12.56 -2.69 9.11
CA VAL A 59 -11.88 -3.92 9.59
C VAL A 59 -12.87 -5.07 9.82
N ALA A 60 -13.97 -4.80 10.53
CA ALA A 60 -14.98 -5.81 10.83
C ALA A 60 -15.74 -6.23 9.56
N ASP A 61 -16.07 -5.27 8.70
CA ASP A 61 -16.78 -5.51 7.45
C ASP A 61 -15.94 -6.36 6.47
N LEU A 62 -14.63 -6.11 6.40
CA LEU A 62 -13.67 -6.88 5.61
C LEU A 62 -13.54 -8.31 6.14
N ALA A 63 -13.44 -8.48 7.46
CA ALA A 63 -13.44 -9.80 8.09
C ALA A 63 -14.72 -10.61 7.81
N ILE A 64 -15.89 -9.96 7.86
CA ILE A 64 -17.18 -10.57 7.49
C ILE A 64 -17.17 -10.97 6.02
N LEU A 65 -16.69 -10.09 5.12
CA LEU A 65 -16.58 -10.40 3.70
C LEU A 65 -15.71 -11.64 3.48
N ILE A 66 -14.49 -11.67 4.03
CA ILE A 66 -13.55 -12.80 3.92
C ILE A 66 -14.20 -14.11 4.37
N ALA A 67 -14.93 -14.09 5.49
CA ALA A 67 -15.60 -15.28 6.01
C ALA A 67 -16.70 -15.83 5.07
N ARG A 68 -17.25 -14.99 4.20
CA ARG A 68 -18.25 -15.38 3.19
C ARG A 68 -17.65 -15.87 1.88
N LEU A 69 -16.36 -15.64 1.65
CA LEU A 69 -15.70 -16.01 0.40
C LEU A 69 -15.31 -17.49 0.37
N LYS A 70 -15.39 -18.06 -0.83
CA LYS A 70 -14.78 -19.36 -1.13
C LYS A 70 -13.26 -19.23 -1.09
N ASP A 71 -12.58 -20.36 -0.90
CA ASP A 71 -11.11 -20.40 -1.00
C ASP A 71 -10.69 -19.99 -2.42
N GLY A 72 -9.72 -19.07 -2.52
CA GLY A 72 -9.29 -18.47 -3.77
C GLY A 72 -8.25 -17.37 -3.53
N ARG A 73 -7.67 -16.83 -4.61
CA ARG A 73 -6.65 -15.79 -4.49
C ARG A 73 -7.27 -14.49 -3.99
N LEU A 74 -8.50 -14.17 -4.41
CA LEU A 74 -9.21 -12.98 -3.94
C LEU A 74 -9.44 -13.01 -2.43
N ARG A 75 -9.84 -14.15 -1.87
CA ARG A 75 -10.00 -14.31 -0.42
C ARG A 75 -8.67 -14.14 0.32
N SER A 76 -7.58 -14.66 -0.26
CA SER A 76 -6.25 -14.56 0.33
C SER A 76 -5.75 -13.11 0.31
N LEU A 77 -5.92 -12.40 -0.81
CA LEU A 77 -5.59 -10.98 -0.93
C LEU A 77 -6.35 -10.15 0.10
N LEU A 78 -7.68 -10.31 0.21
CA LEU A 78 -8.47 -9.55 1.17
C LEU A 78 -8.07 -9.85 2.63
N ALA A 79 -7.62 -11.09 2.92
CA ALA A 79 -7.08 -11.43 4.23
C ALA A 79 -5.73 -10.77 4.51
N ASP A 80 -4.91 -10.57 3.49
CA ASP A 80 -3.65 -9.83 3.59
C ASP A 80 -3.92 -8.34 3.84
N ILE A 81 -4.89 -7.76 3.12
CA ILE A 81 -5.34 -6.39 3.36
C ILE A 81 -5.91 -6.25 4.78
N LEU A 82 -6.71 -7.21 5.27
CA LEU A 82 -7.17 -7.19 6.67
C LEU A 82 -6.00 -7.25 7.66
N SER A 83 -4.96 -8.03 7.35
CA SER A 83 -3.76 -8.08 8.19
C SER A 83 -3.05 -6.73 8.22
N ASP A 84 -2.96 -6.05 7.08
CA ASP A 84 -2.38 -4.72 6.96
C ASP A 84 -3.18 -3.64 7.72
N GLU A 85 -4.50 -3.63 7.57
CA GLU A 85 -5.41 -2.77 8.33
C GLU A 85 -5.23 -2.92 9.85
N LEU A 86 -4.87 -4.14 10.28
CA LEU A 86 -4.55 -4.50 11.67
C LEU A 86 -3.07 -4.33 12.04
N GLY A 87 -2.25 -3.76 11.15
CA GLY A 87 -0.84 -3.43 11.37
C GLY A 87 0.11 -4.63 11.32
N TYR A 88 -0.26 -5.71 10.63
CA TYR A 88 0.47 -6.98 10.58
C TYR A 88 0.81 -7.53 11.98
N GLY A 89 -0.10 -7.33 12.93
CA GLY A 89 0.06 -7.76 14.33
C GLY A 89 0.77 -6.76 15.24
N ASP A 90 1.21 -5.61 14.72
CA ASP A 90 1.69 -4.48 15.52
C ASP A 90 0.53 -3.47 15.71
N PRO A 91 -0.05 -3.34 16.92
CA PRO A 91 -1.17 -2.44 17.16
C PRO A 91 -0.83 -0.96 16.96
N LEU A 92 0.45 -0.57 16.97
CA LEU A 92 0.88 0.80 16.68
C LEU A 92 0.85 1.11 15.18
N LYS A 93 0.76 0.08 14.33
CA LYS A 93 0.66 0.20 12.87
C LYS A 93 -0.76 -0.02 12.34
N ALA A 94 -1.69 -0.42 13.21
CA ALA A 94 -3.09 -0.57 12.82
C ALA A 94 -3.62 0.76 12.27
N HIS A 95 -4.34 0.70 11.15
CA HIS A 95 -4.75 1.91 10.43
C HIS A 95 -5.69 2.78 11.27
N THR A 96 -6.54 2.14 12.08
CA THR A 96 -7.36 2.82 13.09
C THR A 96 -6.53 3.63 14.09
N ARG A 97 -5.38 3.10 14.52
CA ARG A 97 -4.45 3.81 15.42
C ARG A 97 -3.74 4.95 14.69
N LEU A 98 -3.24 4.69 13.49
CA LEU A 98 -2.56 5.71 12.68
C LEU A 98 -3.48 6.89 12.35
N TYR A 99 -4.77 6.63 12.10
CA TYR A 99 -5.76 7.69 11.87
C TYR A 99 -6.05 8.50 13.14
N ASP A 100 -6.14 7.84 14.30
CA ASP A 100 -6.28 8.53 15.59
C ASP A 100 -5.06 9.42 15.89
N ASP A 101 -3.84 8.92 15.64
CA ASP A 101 -2.61 9.70 15.81
C ASP A 101 -2.57 10.93 14.88
N PHE A 102 -3.02 10.78 13.63
CA PHE A 102 -3.20 11.90 12.70
C PHE A 102 -4.18 12.95 13.26
N LEU A 103 -5.38 12.55 13.71
CA LEU A 103 -6.38 13.48 14.27
C LEU A 103 -5.86 14.20 15.52
N LEU A 104 -5.19 13.46 16.42
CA LEU A 104 -4.60 14.04 17.63
C LEU A 104 -3.50 15.05 17.30
N SER A 105 -2.66 14.76 16.30
CA SER A 105 -1.62 15.68 15.85
C SER A 105 -2.16 16.97 15.22
N LEU A 106 -3.40 16.95 14.71
CA LEU A 106 -4.13 18.14 14.24
C LEU A 106 -4.71 19.00 15.37
N GLY A 107 -4.67 18.51 16.61
CA GLY A 107 -5.23 19.18 17.79
C GLY A 107 -6.63 18.69 18.16
N ALA A 108 -7.07 17.53 17.67
CA ALA A 108 -8.28 16.89 18.16
C ALA A 108 -8.08 16.36 19.60
N ASN A 109 -9.18 16.16 20.30
CA ASN A 109 -9.21 15.60 21.65
C ASN A 109 -9.90 14.23 21.60
N ASP A 110 -9.22 13.19 22.08
CA ASP A 110 -9.72 11.81 22.02
C ASP A 110 -11.05 11.63 22.77
N ALA A 111 -11.23 12.35 23.89
CA ALA A 111 -12.45 12.34 24.68
C ALA A 111 -13.69 12.82 23.91
N ASP A 112 -13.49 13.59 22.83
CA ASP A 112 -14.58 14.18 22.05
C ASP A 112 -14.93 13.35 20.81
N PHE A 113 -14.09 12.40 20.37
CA PHE A 113 -14.31 11.66 19.10
C PHE A 113 -15.70 11.05 19.00
N ASP A 114 -16.11 10.32 20.03
CA ASP A 114 -17.41 9.65 20.09
C ASP A 114 -18.58 10.65 20.08
N SER A 115 -18.40 11.82 20.70
CA SER A 115 -19.42 12.87 20.73
C SER A 115 -19.60 13.59 19.39
N LEU A 116 -18.58 13.53 18.52
CA LEU A 116 -18.61 14.11 17.19
C LEU A 116 -19.29 13.20 16.17
N ALA A 117 -19.57 11.93 16.49
CA ALA A 117 -20.14 10.98 15.54
C ALA A 117 -21.50 11.42 14.98
N LEU A 118 -21.64 11.46 13.66
CA LEU A 118 -22.94 11.73 13.04
C LEU A 118 -23.81 10.47 13.07
N ALA A 119 -25.00 10.58 13.69
CA ALA A 119 -25.94 9.46 13.82
C ALA A 119 -26.34 8.86 12.46
N ASP A 120 -26.52 9.70 11.43
CA ASP A 120 -26.83 9.24 10.08
C ASP A 120 -25.68 8.45 9.45
N ASN A 121 -24.42 8.85 9.71
CA ASN A 121 -23.25 8.12 9.23
C ASN A 121 -23.04 6.81 9.98
N LEU A 122 -23.23 6.77 11.29
CA LEU A 122 -23.20 5.51 12.05
C LEU A 122 -24.29 4.55 11.56
N THR A 123 -25.48 5.07 11.26
CA THR A 123 -26.58 4.29 10.69
C THR A 123 -26.22 3.74 9.30
N LEU A 124 -25.57 4.53 8.44
CA LEU A 124 -25.08 4.07 7.14
C LEU A 124 -24.06 2.95 7.27
N LEU A 125 -23.06 3.12 8.14
CA LEU A 125 -21.99 2.14 8.37
C LEU A 125 -22.55 0.82 8.94
N GLU A 126 -23.47 0.91 9.91
CA GLU A 126 -24.11 -0.26 10.48
C GLU A 126 -25.04 -0.97 9.48
N ASN A 127 -25.75 -0.22 8.63
CA ASN A 127 -26.54 -0.81 7.56
C ASN A 127 -25.67 -1.51 6.50
N ALA A 128 -24.49 -0.97 6.21
CA ALA A 128 -23.51 -1.61 5.33
C ALA A 128 -23.08 -2.98 5.89
N ARG A 129 -22.74 -3.04 7.17
CA ARG A 129 -22.42 -4.30 7.86
C ARG A 129 -23.58 -5.30 7.83
N ARG A 130 -24.81 -4.85 8.14
CA ARG A 130 -26.00 -5.72 8.13
C ARG A 130 -26.23 -6.33 6.74
N LYS A 131 -26.07 -5.56 5.67
CA LYS A 131 -26.15 -6.07 4.29
C LYS A 131 -25.08 -7.13 4.01
N LEU A 132 -23.86 -6.93 4.51
CA LEU A 132 -22.81 -7.94 4.42
C LEU A 132 -23.08 -9.19 5.25
N MET A 133 -23.86 -9.12 6.33
CA MET A 133 -24.24 -10.28 7.14
C MET A 133 -25.51 -10.96 6.64
N ASP A 134 -26.29 -10.31 5.77
CA ASP A 134 -27.56 -10.82 5.28
C ASP A 134 -27.36 -12.08 4.41
N PRO A 135 -27.93 -13.24 4.80
CA PRO A 135 -27.84 -14.47 4.02
C PRO A 135 -28.57 -14.39 2.67
N ALA A 136 -29.47 -13.42 2.47
CA ALA A 136 -30.12 -13.18 1.19
C ALA A 136 -29.18 -12.56 0.14
N GLN A 137 -28.11 -11.88 0.57
CA GLN A 137 -27.09 -11.36 -0.33
C GLN A 137 -26.12 -12.45 -0.74
N THR A 138 -25.55 -12.38 -1.95
CA THR A 138 -24.51 -13.31 -2.39
C THR A 138 -23.13 -12.85 -1.95
N HIS A 139 -22.15 -13.76 -1.94
CA HIS A 139 -20.75 -13.38 -1.73
C HIS A 139 -20.24 -12.45 -2.83
N VAL A 140 -20.73 -12.61 -4.08
CA VAL A 140 -20.43 -11.72 -5.22
C VAL A 140 -20.96 -10.30 -4.97
N TYR A 141 -22.17 -10.16 -4.44
CA TYR A 141 -22.67 -8.84 -4.00
C TYR A 141 -21.76 -8.24 -2.93
N GLY A 142 -21.33 -9.03 -1.95
CA GLY A 142 -20.39 -8.57 -0.91
C GLY A 142 -19.05 -8.10 -1.47
N ILE A 143 -18.52 -8.80 -2.48
CA ILE A 143 -17.31 -8.40 -3.21
C ILE A 143 -17.54 -7.08 -3.93
N GLY A 144 -18.68 -6.88 -4.60
CA GLY A 144 -19.00 -5.60 -5.22
C GLY A 144 -19.10 -4.48 -4.18
N PHE A 145 -19.74 -4.76 -3.04
CA PHE A 145 -20.06 -3.78 -2.02
C PHE A 145 -18.85 -3.33 -1.19
N ARG A 146 -18.09 -4.25 -0.59
CA ARG A 146 -16.92 -3.91 0.24
C ARG A 146 -15.57 -4.26 -0.38
N GLY A 147 -15.49 -5.22 -1.30
CA GLY A 147 -14.26 -5.47 -2.05
C GLY A 147 -14.01 -4.33 -3.04
N MET A 148 -14.83 -4.25 -4.09
CA MET A 148 -14.71 -3.22 -5.12
C MET A 148 -15.03 -1.82 -4.58
N GLY A 149 -16.11 -1.67 -3.81
CA GLY A 149 -16.49 -0.37 -3.22
C GLY A 149 -15.65 0.07 -2.02
N GLY A 150 -14.87 -0.84 -1.40
CA GLY A 150 -13.88 -0.52 -0.39
C GLY A 150 -12.52 -0.29 -1.05
N GLU A 151 -11.84 -1.36 -1.43
CA GLU A 151 -10.47 -1.33 -1.96
C GLU A 151 -10.31 -0.53 -3.26
N CYS A 152 -11.25 -0.65 -4.21
CA CYS A 152 -11.08 0.06 -5.48
C CYS A 152 -11.47 1.55 -5.42
N THR A 153 -12.20 1.97 -4.38
CA THR A 153 -12.77 3.32 -4.27
C THR A 153 -12.22 4.12 -3.10
N CYS A 154 -11.78 3.49 -2.02
CA CYS A 154 -11.33 4.20 -0.83
C CYS A 154 -10.12 5.10 -1.12
N GLN A 155 -9.09 4.53 -1.75
CA GLN A 155 -7.84 5.22 -2.07
C GLN A 155 -8.06 6.50 -2.91
N ILE A 156 -8.93 6.45 -3.91
CA ILE A 156 -9.20 7.61 -4.78
C ILE A 156 -9.90 8.75 -4.01
N TYR A 157 -10.77 8.42 -3.06
CA TYR A 157 -11.40 9.41 -2.19
C TYR A 157 -10.39 10.00 -1.22
N LEU A 158 -9.54 9.18 -0.61
CA LEU A 158 -8.47 9.63 0.28
C LEU A 158 -7.46 10.53 -0.45
N ALA A 159 -7.06 10.19 -1.67
CA ALA A 159 -6.18 11.01 -2.48
C ALA A 159 -6.77 12.41 -2.74
N LYS A 160 -8.07 12.49 -3.05
CA LYS A 160 -8.77 13.78 -3.23
C LYS A 160 -8.97 14.53 -1.94
N LEU A 161 -9.32 13.84 -0.86
CA LEU A 161 -9.44 14.42 0.47
C LEU A 161 -8.10 15.05 0.91
N TYR A 162 -7.00 14.33 0.71
CA TYR A 162 -5.64 14.79 0.96
C TYR A 162 -5.29 16.03 0.12
N GLU A 163 -5.58 15.99 -1.18
CA GLU A 163 -5.33 17.10 -2.10
C GLU A 163 -5.96 18.41 -1.61
N TYR A 164 -7.25 18.38 -1.26
CA TYR A 164 -7.97 19.56 -0.77
C TYR A 164 -7.57 19.96 0.66
N MET A 165 -7.33 18.98 1.54
CA MET A 165 -6.83 19.23 2.89
C MET A 165 -5.49 19.99 2.86
N MET A 166 -4.57 19.60 1.98
CA MET A 166 -3.25 20.22 1.83
C MET A 166 -3.31 21.66 1.30
N ARG A 167 -4.43 22.09 0.72
CA ARG A 167 -4.62 23.47 0.29
C ARG A 167 -4.97 24.41 1.44
N ASN A 168 -5.51 23.88 2.54
CA ASN A 168 -5.92 24.67 3.71
C ASN A 168 -4.73 25.35 4.42
N PRO A 169 -4.81 26.66 4.74
CA PRO A 169 -3.73 27.41 5.39
C PRO A 169 -3.30 26.87 6.77
N TYR A 170 -4.24 26.35 7.58
CA TYR A 170 -3.94 25.76 8.88
C TYR A 170 -3.09 24.50 8.72
N ILE A 171 -3.47 23.60 7.81
CA ILE A 171 -2.72 22.36 7.52
C ILE A 171 -1.30 22.69 7.04
N LYS A 172 -1.15 23.65 6.13
CA LYS A 172 0.17 24.12 5.65
C LYS A 172 1.05 24.66 6.77
N GLN A 173 0.47 25.34 7.76
CA GLN A 173 1.22 25.87 8.90
C GLN A 173 1.63 24.78 9.90
N GLN A 174 0.82 23.72 10.06
CA GLN A 174 1.09 22.63 10.99
C GLN A 174 1.78 21.42 10.34
N THR A 175 2.16 21.48 9.06
CA THR A 175 2.68 20.32 8.31
C THR A 175 3.80 19.56 9.02
N SER A 176 4.72 20.25 9.70
CA SER A 176 5.84 19.62 10.43
C SER A 176 5.46 18.93 11.74
N LYS A 177 4.23 19.15 12.24
CA LYS A 177 3.74 18.59 13.50
C LYS A 177 2.70 17.49 13.32
N ILE A 178 2.10 17.42 12.13
CA ILE A 178 1.08 16.42 11.81
C ILE A 178 1.76 15.06 11.64
N ASP A 179 1.17 14.02 12.20
CA ASP A 179 1.57 12.63 11.92
C ASP A 179 0.96 12.22 10.58
N TRP A 180 1.84 12.02 9.59
CA TRP A 180 1.45 11.74 8.21
C TRP A 180 1.42 10.25 7.87
N LYS A 181 1.78 9.34 8.78
CA LYS A 181 1.97 7.91 8.46
C LYS A 181 0.75 7.26 7.81
N PHE A 182 -0.45 7.56 8.32
CA PHE A 182 -1.69 7.06 7.71
C PHE A 182 -1.77 7.47 6.23
N TRP A 183 -1.54 8.76 5.95
CA TRP A 183 -1.60 9.29 4.60
C TRP A 183 -0.49 8.76 3.71
N GLU A 184 0.74 8.64 4.23
CA GLU A 184 1.88 8.08 3.49
C GLU A 184 1.60 6.66 2.98
N LEU A 185 0.88 5.84 3.75
CA LEU A 185 0.41 4.52 3.32
C LEU A 185 -0.68 4.63 2.24
N HIS A 186 -1.71 5.43 2.48
CA HIS A 186 -2.94 5.42 1.67
C HIS A 186 -2.91 6.31 0.41
N ILE A 187 -1.98 7.27 0.34
CA ILE A 187 -1.72 8.04 -0.89
C ILE A 187 -0.50 7.51 -1.65
N GLY A 188 0.21 6.54 -1.07
CA GLY A 188 1.40 5.92 -1.62
C GLY A 188 1.11 4.76 -2.58
N GLU A 189 2.18 4.07 -2.98
CA GLU A 189 2.16 2.92 -3.90
C GLU A 189 1.39 1.73 -3.33
N HIS A 190 1.45 1.57 -2.01
CA HIS A 190 0.87 0.44 -1.27
C HIS A 190 -0.63 0.26 -1.52
N ASP A 191 -1.45 1.30 -1.32
CA ASP A 191 -2.89 1.20 -1.59
C ASP A 191 -3.24 1.17 -3.09
N ILE A 192 -2.35 1.67 -3.95
CA ILE A 192 -2.50 1.52 -5.41
C ILE A 192 -2.46 0.04 -5.78
N GLU A 193 -1.52 -0.72 -5.21
CA GLU A 193 -1.39 -2.16 -5.41
C GLU A 193 -2.64 -2.91 -4.93
N HIS A 194 -3.17 -2.59 -3.74
CA HIS A 194 -4.42 -3.19 -3.23
C HIS A 194 -5.59 -3.02 -4.20
N ARG A 195 -5.80 -1.81 -4.73
CA ARG A 195 -6.84 -1.52 -5.73
C ARG A 195 -6.61 -2.31 -7.02
N VAL A 196 -5.40 -2.27 -7.56
CA VAL A 196 -5.07 -2.89 -8.86
C VAL A 196 -5.24 -4.41 -8.76
N HIS A 197 -4.66 -5.04 -7.74
CA HIS A 197 -4.75 -6.47 -7.50
C HIS A 197 -6.18 -6.92 -7.18
N THR A 198 -6.93 -6.14 -6.38
CA THR A 198 -8.34 -6.46 -6.09
C THR A 198 -9.17 -6.44 -7.38
N ARG A 199 -9.05 -5.40 -8.20
CA ARG A 199 -9.74 -5.31 -9.49
C ARG A 199 -9.36 -6.46 -10.42
N GLN A 200 -8.07 -6.77 -10.51
CA GLN A 200 -7.57 -7.87 -11.35
C GLN A 200 -8.12 -9.23 -10.89
N LEU A 201 -8.07 -9.55 -9.60
CA LEU A 201 -8.58 -10.82 -9.10
C LEU A 201 -10.10 -10.93 -9.21
N ILE A 202 -10.84 -9.83 -9.04
CA ILE A 202 -12.28 -9.80 -9.36
C ILE A 202 -12.50 -10.15 -10.83
N HIS A 203 -11.69 -9.57 -11.74
CA HIS A 203 -11.78 -9.88 -13.16
C HIS A 203 -11.52 -11.37 -13.41
N GLU A 204 -10.37 -11.88 -12.96
CA GLU A 204 -9.91 -13.24 -13.24
C GLU A 204 -10.74 -14.34 -12.57
N GLU A 205 -11.17 -14.14 -11.32
CA GLU A 205 -11.83 -15.18 -10.51
C GLU A 205 -13.35 -15.17 -10.63
N LEU A 206 -13.95 -14.05 -11.04
CA LEU A 206 -15.42 -13.93 -11.13
C LEU A 206 -15.85 -13.58 -12.54
N VAL A 207 -15.40 -12.42 -13.03
CA VAL A 207 -16.00 -11.79 -14.20
C VAL A 207 -15.68 -12.55 -15.49
N SER A 208 -14.44 -13.01 -15.67
CA SER A 208 -14.05 -13.81 -16.84
C SER A 208 -14.65 -15.22 -16.85
N GLN A 209 -15.06 -15.73 -15.68
CA GLN A 209 -15.50 -17.12 -15.52
C GLN A 209 -17.01 -17.27 -15.61
N ASP A 210 -17.77 -16.29 -15.11
CA ASP A 210 -19.23 -16.35 -15.09
C ASP A 210 -19.86 -14.96 -15.23
N ALA A 211 -20.32 -14.62 -16.43
CA ALA A 211 -21.00 -13.35 -16.69
C ALA A 211 -22.32 -13.19 -15.90
N ALA A 212 -22.90 -14.26 -15.36
CA ALA A 212 -24.09 -14.16 -14.50
C ALA A 212 -23.78 -13.46 -13.17
N CYS A 213 -22.51 -13.42 -12.74
CA CYS A 213 -22.10 -12.74 -11.51
C CYS A 213 -22.17 -11.20 -11.61
N LEU A 214 -22.12 -10.65 -12.83
CA LEU A 214 -22.03 -9.21 -13.09
C LEU A 214 -23.16 -8.41 -12.46
N VAL A 215 -24.39 -8.94 -12.48
CA VAL A 215 -25.57 -8.24 -11.93
C VAL A 215 -25.44 -8.07 -10.42
N ASP A 216 -25.06 -9.11 -9.70
CA ASP A 216 -24.89 -9.06 -8.24
C ASP A 216 -23.67 -8.21 -7.85
N LEU A 217 -22.56 -8.37 -8.58
CA LEU A 217 -21.34 -7.58 -8.39
C LEU A 217 -21.62 -6.10 -8.59
N GLY A 218 -22.30 -5.75 -9.68
CA GLY A 218 -22.70 -4.39 -10.02
C GLY A 218 -23.71 -3.80 -9.04
N ARG A 219 -24.68 -4.60 -8.57
CA ARG A 219 -25.60 -4.16 -7.51
C ARG A 219 -24.85 -3.81 -6.23
N GLY A 220 -23.93 -4.67 -5.79
CA GLY A 220 -23.08 -4.42 -4.63
C GLY A 220 -22.28 -3.15 -4.80
N TYR A 221 -21.57 -2.99 -5.91
CA TYR A 221 -20.76 -1.81 -6.17
C TYR A 221 -21.58 -0.52 -6.23
N TYR A 222 -22.71 -0.54 -6.93
CA TYR A 222 -23.58 0.64 -7.04
C TYR A 222 -24.12 1.10 -5.68
N GLU A 223 -24.56 0.16 -4.84
CA GLU A 223 -24.98 0.48 -3.48
C GLU A 223 -23.85 1.02 -2.61
N SER A 224 -22.62 0.54 -2.80
CA SER A 224 -21.44 1.06 -2.10
C SER A 224 -21.13 2.50 -2.49
N MET A 225 -21.16 2.81 -3.79
CA MET A 225 -20.92 4.17 -4.29
C MET A 225 -21.99 5.15 -3.79
N ASN A 226 -23.25 4.73 -3.71
CA ASN A 226 -24.30 5.54 -3.11
C ASN A 226 -24.11 5.73 -1.60
N ALA A 227 -23.65 4.70 -0.88
CA ALA A 227 -23.36 4.80 0.55
C ALA A 227 -22.20 5.78 0.80
N TRP A 228 -21.14 5.73 -0.01
CA TRP A 228 -20.04 6.70 0.02
C TRP A 228 -20.51 8.13 -0.25
N ARG A 229 -21.35 8.33 -1.27
CA ARG A 229 -21.94 9.63 -1.57
C ARG A 229 -22.72 10.17 -0.37
N ALA A 230 -23.66 9.38 0.15
CA ALA A 230 -24.48 9.78 1.30
C ALA A 230 -23.62 10.05 2.55
N PHE A 231 -22.60 9.24 2.80
CA PHE A 231 -21.67 9.41 3.91
C PHE A 231 -21.00 10.79 3.87
N TRP A 232 -20.48 11.21 2.70
CA TRP A 232 -19.86 12.52 2.56
C TRP A 232 -20.88 13.66 2.52
N GLU A 233 -22.01 13.49 1.84
CA GLU A 233 -23.10 14.48 1.84
C GLU A 233 -23.58 14.79 3.27
N ASN A 234 -23.75 13.78 4.12
CA ASN A 234 -24.13 13.97 5.52
C ASN A 234 -23.14 14.85 6.29
N ILE A 235 -21.84 14.76 5.98
CA ILE A 235 -20.78 15.52 6.65
C ILE A 235 -20.85 16.99 6.26
N PHE A 236 -21.00 17.27 4.96
CA PHE A 236 -20.93 18.62 4.41
C PHE A 236 -22.29 19.35 4.36
N ASN A 237 -23.41 18.64 4.46
CA ASN A 237 -24.75 19.23 4.55
C ASN A 237 -25.11 19.69 5.98
N GLN A 238 -24.24 19.46 6.96
CA GLN A 238 -24.44 19.99 8.31
C GLN A 238 -24.27 21.51 8.32
N ASN A 239 -25.20 22.21 8.97
CA ASN A 239 -25.20 23.66 9.01
C ASN A 239 -23.96 24.16 9.80
N PRO A 240 -23.14 25.09 9.29
CA PRO A 240 -21.97 25.61 10.02
C PRO A 240 -22.29 26.23 11.39
N ALA A 241 -23.55 26.66 11.57
CA ALA A 241 -24.09 27.20 12.81
C ALA A 241 -24.52 26.14 13.85
N ASP A 242 -24.66 24.87 13.46
CA ASP A 242 -24.94 23.75 14.38
C ASP A 242 -23.67 23.21 15.06
N SER A 243 -22.54 23.92 14.91
CA SER A 243 -21.29 23.70 15.66
C SER A 243 -21.42 23.93 17.18
N LEU A 244 -22.63 24.25 17.67
CA LEU A 244 -23.01 24.09 19.07
C LEU A 244 -23.62 22.70 19.27
N LEU A 245 -22.77 21.74 19.71
CA LEU A 245 -23.07 20.69 20.69
C LEU A 245 -24.57 20.35 20.84
N GLY A 246 -25.15 19.77 19.80
CA GLY A 246 -26.55 19.37 19.76
C GLY A 246 -26.73 17.88 19.97
N GLN A 247 -26.63 17.44 21.24
CA GLN A 247 -27.12 16.16 21.78
C GLN A 247 -27.08 14.93 20.83
N ALA A 248 -25.92 14.29 20.72
CA ALA A 248 -25.85 12.89 20.29
C ALA A 248 -26.13 11.97 21.47
N SER A 249 -27.33 11.39 21.54
CA SER A 249 -27.64 10.25 22.41
C SER A 249 -27.64 8.95 21.58
N ALA A 250 -26.44 8.46 21.28
CA ALA A 250 -26.24 7.05 21.01
C ALA A 250 -25.04 6.63 21.87
N SER A 251 -25.27 5.76 22.85
CA SER A 251 -24.20 5.18 23.64
C SER A 251 -23.28 4.40 22.70
N VAL A 252 -22.05 4.89 22.52
CA VAL A 252 -20.96 4.23 21.79
C VAL A 252 -20.56 2.86 22.38
N GLU A 253 -21.20 2.44 23.48
CA GLU A 253 -21.03 1.10 24.04
C GLU A 253 -21.35 -0.03 23.05
N ASP A 254 -22.24 0.17 22.07
CA ASP A 254 -22.52 -0.85 21.03
C ASP A 254 -21.44 -0.92 19.93
N LEU A 255 -20.59 0.10 19.78
CA LEU A 255 -19.44 0.09 18.86
C LEU A 255 -18.24 -0.69 19.41
N ARG A 256 -18.22 -0.95 20.72
CA ARG A 256 -17.18 -1.76 21.40
C ARG A 256 -17.38 -3.27 21.24
N LEU A 257 -18.12 -3.72 20.22
CA LEU A 257 -18.18 -5.14 19.81
C LEU A 257 -16.87 -5.65 19.14
N MET A 258 -15.74 -5.02 19.45
CA MET A 258 -14.47 -5.71 19.53
C MET A 258 -14.06 -5.73 21.00
N PRO A 259 -14.43 -6.75 21.79
CA PRO A 259 -13.58 -7.12 22.92
C PRO A 259 -12.18 -7.23 22.32
N SER A 260 -11.24 -6.41 22.79
CA SER A 260 -9.84 -6.41 22.40
C SER A 260 -9.41 -7.79 21.87
N VAL A 261 -9.38 -7.96 20.55
CA VAL A 261 -8.95 -9.22 19.91
C VAL A 261 -7.48 -9.50 20.29
N LEU A 262 -6.79 -8.47 20.78
CA LEU A 262 -5.42 -8.47 21.26
C LEU A 262 -5.24 -8.92 22.72
N SER A 263 -6.30 -9.02 23.55
CA SER A 263 -6.13 -9.35 24.98
C SER A 263 -6.17 -10.85 25.28
N GLY A 264 -6.38 -11.68 24.26
CA GLY A 264 -6.45 -13.14 24.39
C GLY A 264 -5.25 -13.91 23.79
N ALA A 265 -4.22 -13.22 23.31
CA ALA A 265 -3.07 -13.84 22.63
C ALA A 265 -1.96 -14.30 23.60
N GLU A 266 -2.27 -14.53 24.87
CA GLU A 266 -1.42 -15.32 25.76
C GLU A 266 -1.99 -16.74 25.86
N GLU A 267 -1.22 -17.70 25.34
CA GLU A 267 -1.39 -19.14 25.45
C GLU A 267 -2.68 -19.74 24.83
N ARG A 268 -2.56 -20.17 23.56
CA ARG A 268 -2.73 -21.60 23.19
C ARG A 268 -2.51 -21.88 21.70
N GLY A 269 -1.46 -22.67 21.43
CA GLY A 269 -1.45 -23.68 20.36
C GLY A 269 -1.27 -23.19 18.92
N LEU A 270 -0.01 -23.02 18.51
CA LEU A 270 0.41 -22.99 17.11
C LEU A 270 -0.12 -24.24 16.37
N LYS A 271 -1.19 -24.08 15.59
CA LYS A 271 -1.49 -24.95 14.46
C LYS A 271 -1.10 -24.19 13.20
N GLN A 272 -0.19 -24.81 12.45
CA GLN A 272 0.50 -24.28 11.27
C GLN A 272 -0.47 -23.59 10.30
N ALA A 273 -0.39 -22.26 10.25
CA ALA A 273 -0.84 -21.49 9.11
C ALA A 273 0.02 -21.89 7.90
N ARG A 274 -0.60 -22.07 6.73
CA ARG A 274 0.14 -22.08 5.47
C ARG A 274 0.74 -20.69 5.29
N VAL A 275 2.05 -20.62 5.47
CA VAL A 275 2.92 -19.48 5.16
C VAL A 275 2.67 -19.10 3.69
N PRO A 276 2.69 -17.81 3.30
CA PRO A 276 2.86 -17.41 1.90
C PRO A 276 3.92 -18.31 1.28
N GLU A 277 3.80 -18.72 0.02
CA GLU A 277 4.81 -19.57 -0.59
C GLU A 277 6.13 -18.79 -0.59
N ALA A 278 6.91 -19.01 0.47
CA ALA A 278 8.08 -18.20 0.76
C ALA A 278 9.02 -18.48 -0.39
N ILE A 279 9.33 -17.43 -1.16
CA ILE A 279 10.28 -17.55 -2.25
C ILE A 279 11.53 -18.15 -1.62
N ALA A 280 11.92 -19.33 -2.14
CA ALA A 280 13.07 -20.03 -1.62
C ALA A 280 14.27 -19.09 -1.68
N GLN A 281 15.02 -19.01 -0.58
CA GLN A 281 16.16 -18.10 -0.52
C GLN A 281 17.15 -18.47 -1.61
N PHE A 282 17.44 -17.51 -2.50
CA PHE A 282 18.64 -17.58 -3.31
C PHE A 282 19.87 -17.62 -2.39
N HIS A 283 20.80 -18.53 -2.69
CA HIS A 283 22.04 -18.71 -1.97
C HIS A 283 23.22 -18.48 -2.90
N LEU A 284 24.11 -17.55 -2.53
CA LEU A 284 25.30 -17.21 -3.29
C LEU A 284 26.50 -17.16 -2.36
N ALA A 285 27.61 -17.77 -2.77
CA ALA A 285 28.88 -17.68 -2.06
C ALA A 285 29.90 -16.98 -2.96
N ILE A 286 30.56 -15.95 -2.44
CA ILE A 286 31.56 -15.15 -3.17
C ILE A 286 32.84 -14.99 -2.37
N PRO A 287 34.00 -14.86 -3.04
CA PRO A 287 35.26 -14.53 -2.40
C PRO A 287 35.30 -13.04 -2.02
N VAL A 288 35.87 -12.76 -0.85
CA VAL A 288 36.26 -11.42 -0.42
C VAL A 288 37.70 -11.44 0.10
N HIS A 289 38.45 -10.38 -0.12
CA HIS A 289 39.85 -10.33 0.31
C HIS A 289 40.01 -10.13 1.82
N GLU A 290 39.06 -9.42 2.45
CA GLU A 290 39.09 -9.13 3.88
C GLU A 290 37.65 -9.02 4.43
N LEU A 291 37.35 -9.77 5.50
CA LEU A 291 35.98 -9.91 6.02
C LEU A 291 35.51 -8.68 6.78
N SER A 292 36.40 -7.91 7.41
CA SER A 292 36.01 -6.70 8.14
C SER A 292 35.59 -5.57 7.19
N ALA A 293 36.33 -5.36 6.10
CA ALA A 293 35.99 -4.44 5.02
C ALA A 293 34.72 -4.89 4.30
N ALA A 294 34.56 -6.19 4.07
CA ALA A 294 33.33 -6.73 3.51
C ALA A 294 32.14 -6.52 4.46
N LYS A 295 32.31 -6.73 5.77
CA LYS A 295 31.26 -6.49 6.75
C LYS A 295 30.82 -5.02 6.77
N GLU A 296 31.76 -4.09 6.81
CA GLU A 296 31.47 -2.65 6.76
C GLU A 296 30.67 -2.31 5.48
N PHE A 297 31.13 -2.80 4.34
CA PHE A 297 30.44 -2.58 3.07
C PHE A 297 29.03 -3.20 3.05
N TYR A 298 28.90 -4.51 3.28
CA TYR A 298 27.63 -5.21 3.14
C TYR A 298 26.62 -4.87 4.23
N CYS A 299 27.06 -4.67 5.48
CA CYS A 299 26.14 -4.41 6.59
C CYS A 299 25.91 -2.91 6.80
N ASP A 300 26.97 -2.10 6.87
CA ASP A 300 26.84 -0.70 7.24
C ASP A 300 26.45 0.17 6.04
N VAL A 301 27.08 -0.07 4.88
CA VAL A 301 26.81 0.70 3.63
C VAL A 301 25.58 0.16 2.89
N LEU A 302 25.51 -1.15 2.64
CA LEU A 302 24.36 -1.72 1.93
C LEU A 302 23.16 -1.96 2.86
N GLY A 303 23.34 -2.01 4.18
CA GLY A 303 22.23 -2.23 5.10
C GLY A 303 21.75 -3.67 5.21
N ALA A 304 22.54 -4.64 4.73
CA ALA A 304 22.28 -6.04 4.96
C ALA A 304 22.47 -6.40 6.45
N LYS A 305 21.94 -7.55 6.89
CA LYS A 305 22.10 -7.99 8.28
C LYS A 305 23.16 -9.06 8.39
N GLU A 306 24.08 -8.88 9.33
CA GLU A 306 25.07 -9.88 9.70
C GLU A 306 24.39 -11.18 10.17
N GLY A 307 24.87 -12.30 9.65
CA GLY A 307 24.52 -13.66 10.07
C GLY A 307 25.62 -14.30 10.91
N ARG A 308 25.86 -15.59 10.70
CA ARG A 308 26.96 -16.30 11.37
C ARG A 308 28.29 -15.87 10.77
N ALA A 309 29.32 -15.73 11.61
CA ALA A 309 30.66 -15.37 11.17
C ALA A 309 31.71 -16.27 11.81
N THR A 310 32.79 -16.55 11.08
CA THR A 310 34.05 -17.10 11.60
C THR A 310 35.23 -16.31 11.06
N GLU A 311 36.45 -16.75 11.39
CA GLU A 311 37.70 -16.17 10.86
C GLU A 311 37.82 -16.25 9.33
N HIS A 312 37.02 -17.09 8.66
CA HIS A 312 37.16 -17.34 7.21
C HIS A 312 35.85 -17.22 6.42
N HIS A 313 34.71 -17.00 7.07
CA HIS A 313 33.46 -16.73 6.37
C HIS A 313 32.52 -15.81 7.14
N LEU A 314 31.63 -15.16 6.42
CA LEU A 314 30.55 -14.35 6.94
C LEU A 314 29.26 -14.63 6.15
N ASP A 315 28.24 -15.16 6.83
CA ASP A 315 26.87 -15.23 6.31
C ASP A 315 26.24 -13.83 6.42
N VAL A 316 25.54 -13.40 5.38
CA VAL A 316 24.85 -12.11 5.29
C VAL A 316 23.41 -12.36 4.85
N ASN A 317 22.45 -11.84 5.61
CA ASN A 317 21.07 -11.71 5.17
C ASN A 317 20.98 -10.51 4.23
N PHE A 318 21.10 -10.81 2.94
CA PHE A 318 21.12 -9.86 1.85
C PHE A 318 19.69 -9.67 1.33
N TYR A 319 18.92 -8.82 2.04
CA TYR A 319 17.51 -8.52 1.72
C TYR A 319 16.60 -9.75 1.66
N GLY A 320 16.76 -10.67 2.61
CA GLY A 320 16.00 -11.93 2.66
C GLY A 320 16.70 -13.10 1.97
N HIS A 321 17.76 -12.86 1.20
CA HIS A 321 18.58 -13.89 0.55
C HIS A 321 19.85 -14.23 1.35
N HIS A 322 20.43 -15.40 1.08
CA HIS A 322 21.58 -15.91 1.83
C HIS A 322 22.88 -15.72 1.05
N LEU A 323 23.58 -14.62 1.33
CA LEU A 323 24.90 -14.33 0.76
C LEU A 323 25.99 -14.80 1.72
N VAL A 324 27.00 -15.53 1.24
CA VAL A 324 28.13 -15.99 2.04
C VAL A 324 29.43 -15.44 1.48
N LEU A 325 30.16 -14.72 2.32
CA LEU A 325 31.43 -14.10 1.97
C LEU A 325 32.56 -14.98 2.50
N HIS A 326 33.47 -15.43 1.62
CA HIS A 326 34.61 -16.26 1.99
C HIS A 326 35.91 -15.47 1.88
N ALA A 327 36.66 -15.39 2.98
CA ALA A 327 38.00 -14.80 2.97
C ALA A 327 38.90 -15.61 2.02
N THR A 328 39.53 -14.94 1.06
CA THR A 328 40.47 -15.59 0.14
C THR A 328 41.79 -15.88 0.85
N PRO A 329 42.47 -17.00 0.52
CA PRO A 329 43.82 -17.24 1.02
C PRO A 329 44.79 -16.14 0.56
N GLU A 330 45.75 -15.81 1.42
CA GLU A 330 46.77 -14.79 1.13
C GLU A 330 47.55 -15.15 -0.16
N GLY A 331 47.59 -14.23 -1.13
CA GLY A 331 48.25 -14.43 -2.43
C GLY A 331 47.41 -15.11 -3.51
N ALA A 332 46.15 -15.46 -3.24
CA ALA A 332 45.23 -15.91 -4.29
C ALA A 332 44.82 -14.73 -5.18
N SER A 333 45.17 -14.79 -6.47
CA SER A 333 44.67 -13.83 -7.46
C SER A 333 43.24 -14.20 -7.85
N HIS A 334 42.27 -13.39 -7.43
CA HIS A 334 40.88 -13.49 -7.86
C HIS A 334 40.57 -12.36 -8.82
N ILE A 335 41.21 -12.38 -10.00
CA ILE A 335 40.70 -11.63 -11.14
C ILE A 335 39.59 -12.50 -11.71
N PHE A 336 38.34 -12.14 -11.46
CA PHE A 336 37.26 -12.68 -12.28
C PHE A 336 37.52 -12.21 -13.72
N ASP A 337 37.33 -13.09 -14.70
CA ASP A 337 37.31 -12.69 -16.10
C ASP A 337 36.09 -11.78 -16.31
N PHE A 338 36.27 -10.48 -16.08
CA PHE A 338 35.25 -9.48 -16.30
C PHE A 338 35.18 -9.15 -17.79
N PHE A 339 33.97 -9.04 -18.31
CA PHE A 339 33.76 -8.49 -19.63
C PHE A 339 32.55 -7.56 -19.63
N GLU A 340 32.56 -6.67 -20.61
CA GLU A 340 31.45 -5.77 -20.89
C GLU A 340 30.53 -6.41 -21.91
N ALA A 341 29.24 -6.52 -21.56
CA ALA A 341 28.19 -6.96 -22.47
C ALA A 341 27.35 -5.76 -22.92
N ASP A 342 26.97 -5.73 -24.20
CA ASP A 342 26.01 -4.75 -24.70
C ASP A 342 24.60 -5.08 -24.18
N PHE A 343 23.98 -4.09 -23.56
CA PHE A 343 22.59 -4.10 -23.11
C PHE A 343 21.89 -2.88 -23.70
N HIS A 344 21.24 -3.05 -24.85
CA HIS A 344 20.49 -1.99 -25.53
C HIS A 344 21.30 -0.70 -25.80
N GLY A 345 22.58 -0.83 -26.15
CA GLY A 345 23.47 0.30 -26.42
C GLY A 345 24.19 0.86 -25.19
N GLU A 346 24.00 0.25 -24.02
CA GLU A 346 24.74 0.52 -22.79
C GLU A 346 25.64 -0.67 -22.43
N SER A 347 26.80 -0.39 -21.84
CA SER A 347 27.71 -1.44 -21.40
C SER A 347 27.37 -1.91 -19.98
N VAL A 348 27.40 -3.22 -19.74
CA VAL A 348 27.14 -3.84 -18.43
C VAL A 348 28.27 -4.81 -18.08
N GLN A 349 28.85 -4.67 -16.89
CA GLN A 349 29.92 -5.53 -16.41
C GLN A 349 29.38 -6.89 -15.95
N ILE A 350 29.99 -7.98 -16.44
CA ILE A 350 29.63 -9.36 -16.10
C ILE A 350 30.87 -10.08 -15.52
N PRO A 351 30.73 -10.90 -14.46
CA PRO A 351 29.49 -11.16 -13.69
C PRO A 351 29.17 -10.03 -12.70
N HIS A 352 27.89 -9.86 -12.42
CA HIS A 352 27.37 -9.07 -11.30
C HIS A 352 26.22 -9.83 -10.62
N PHE A 353 25.84 -9.40 -9.43
CA PHE A 353 24.66 -9.88 -8.72
C PHE A 353 24.01 -8.73 -7.95
N GLY A 354 22.80 -8.91 -7.45
CA GLY A 354 22.18 -7.89 -6.62
C GLY A 354 20.69 -8.11 -6.45
N ILE A 355 19.96 -7.04 -6.19
CA ILE A 355 18.56 -7.11 -5.75
C ILE A 355 17.70 -6.12 -6.56
N ASN A 356 16.50 -6.57 -6.92
CA ASN A 356 15.41 -5.71 -7.35
C ASN A 356 14.69 -5.20 -6.10
N LEU A 357 14.88 -3.93 -5.78
CA LEU A 357 14.33 -3.24 -4.62
C LEU A 357 13.08 -2.45 -5.01
N ASP A 358 12.25 -2.13 -4.01
CA ASP A 358 11.27 -1.06 -4.16
C ASP A 358 11.99 0.30 -4.31
N ARG A 359 11.28 1.28 -4.87
CA ARG A 359 11.84 2.59 -5.23
C ARG A 359 12.36 3.37 -4.01
N GLN A 360 11.70 3.25 -2.87
CA GLN A 360 12.09 3.96 -1.65
C GLN A 360 13.39 3.37 -1.09
N THR A 361 13.46 2.05 -0.93
CA THR A 361 14.66 1.34 -0.46
C THR A 361 15.83 1.59 -1.40
N TRP A 362 15.60 1.57 -2.72
CA TRP A 362 16.62 1.88 -3.71
C TRP A 362 17.16 3.31 -3.56
N SER A 363 16.28 4.31 -3.41
CA SER A 363 16.68 5.71 -3.21
C SER A 363 17.48 5.91 -1.91
N GLN A 364 17.07 5.24 -0.84
CA GLN A 364 17.78 5.30 0.44
C GLN A 364 19.15 4.63 0.36
N LEU A 365 19.26 3.50 -0.35
CA LEU A 365 20.53 2.82 -0.60
C LEU A 365 21.48 3.71 -1.41
N ALA A 366 21.01 4.31 -2.50
CA ALA A 366 21.82 5.21 -3.32
C ALA A 366 22.37 6.38 -2.48
N LYS A 367 21.54 7.00 -1.63
CA LYS A 367 21.98 8.04 -0.70
C LYS A 367 23.02 7.54 0.29
N ARG A 368 22.83 6.35 0.86
CA ARG A 368 23.76 5.80 1.85
C ARG A 368 25.13 5.50 1.24
N ILE A 369 25.15 4.97 0.02
CA ILE A 369 26.38 4.75 -0.76
C ILE A 369 27.12 6.08 -0.95
N THR A 370 26.43 7.11 -1.46
CA THR A 370 27.00 8.46 -1.66
C THR A 370 27.55 9.05 -0.36
N LEU A 371 26.77 9.00 0.72
CA LEU A 371 27.17 9.55 2.03
C LEU A 371 28.34 8.79 2.68
N SER A 372 28.48 7.51 2.37
CA SER A 372 29.59 6.67 2.87
C SER A 372 30.86 6.84 2.04
N GLY A 373 30.83 7.64 0.97
CA GLY A 373 32.00 7.96 0.14
C GLY A 373 32.42 6.86 -0.83
N TYR A 374 31.57 5.86 -1.08
CA TYR A 374 31.84 4.83 -2.09
C TYR A 374 31.48 5.35 -3.48
N GLU A 375 32.34 5.07 -4.46
CA GLU A 375 32.11 5.45 -5.85
C GLU A 375 31.22 4.44 -6.56
N PHE A 376 30.30 4.94 -7.37
CA PHE A 376 29.52 4.10 -8.28
C PHE A 376 30.38 3.69 -9.48
N GLN A 377 30.36 2.40 -9.80
CA GLN A 377 30.86 1.88 -11.07
C GLN A 377 30.00 2.41 -12.23
N ASP A 378 28.69 2.45 -12.01
CA ASP A 378 27.69 3.04 -12.89
C ASP A 378 26.68 3.81 -12.03
N ALA A 379 26.68 5.13 -12.18
CA ALA A 379 25.91 6.01 -11.31
C ALA A 379 24.39 5.79 -11.49
N PRO A 380 23.58 6.03 -10.45
CA PRO A 380 22.12 6.11 -10.55
C PRO A 380 21.60 6.76 -11.83
N HIS A 381 20.95 5.96 -12.69
CA HIS A 381 20.27 6.42 -13.92
C HIS A 381 19.07 5.53 -14.26
N ILE A 382 18.24 5.98 -15.20
CA ILE A 382 17.09 5.22 -15.72
C ILE A 382 17.51 4.47 -16.99
N ARG A 383 17.30 3.16 -17.03
CA ARG A 383 17.44 2.32 -18.21
C ARG A 383 16.08 2.04 -18.84
N LEU A 384 16.08 1.83 -20.16
CA LEU A 384 14.87 1.52 -20.94
C LEU A 384 13.75 2.56 -20.77
N LYS A 385 14.10 3.84 -20.61
CA LYS A 385 13.13 4.92 -20.40
C LYS A 385 12.05 4.94 -21.49
N GLY A 386 10.79 4.84 -21.08
CA GLY A 386 9.61 4.80 -21.94
C GLY A 386 9.39 3.46 -22.66
N LEU A 387 10.19 2.44 -22.37
CA LEU A 387 10.11 1.09 -22.94
C LEU A 387 9.73 0.06 -21.84
N PRO A 388 9.20 -1.11 -22.21
CA PRO A 388 9.01 -2.23 -21.27
C PRO A 388 10.28 -2.54 -20.48
N GLY A 389 10.13 -2.73 -19.18
CA GLY A 389 11.22 -2.96 -18.25
C GLY A 389 11.94 -1.68 -17.86
N GLU A 390 11.29 -0.51 -17.93
CA GLU A 390 11.85 0.75 -17.44
C GLU A 390 12.21 0.62 -15.95
N HIS A 391 13.47 0.88 -15.61
CA HIS A 391 13.96 0.75 -14.24
C HIS A 391 15.09 1.72 -13.95
N ALA A 392 15.20 2.13 -12.69
CA ALA A 392 16.39 2.77 -12.16
C ALA A 392 17.44 1.68 -11.90
N SER A 393 18.68 1.92 -12.31
CA SER A 393 19.81 1.01 -12.05
C SER A 393 21.00 1.79 -11.51
N MET A 394 21.82 1.12 -10.70
CA MET A 394 23.12 1.58 -10.25
C MET A 394 24.04 0.39 -10.02
N PHE A 395 25.33 0.59 -10.34
CA PHE A 395 26.38 -0.39 -10.05
C PHE A 395 27.39 0.14 -9.05
N ILE A 396 27.84 -0.75 -8.18
CA ILE A 396 28.91 -0.50 -7.22
C ILE A 396 29.82 -1.73 -7.12
N LEU A 397 31.10 -1.50 -6.85
CA LEU A 397 32.02 -2.58 -6.50
C LEU A 397 32.13 -2.71 -4.98
N ASP A 398 32.12 -3.94 -4.49
CA ASP A 398 32.60 -4.18 -3.13
C ASP A 398 34.13 -3.94 -3.05
N PRO A 399 34.70 -3.87 -1.83
CA PRO A 399 36.14 -3.70 -1.66
C PRO A 399 37.00 -4.78 -2.37
N SER A 400 36.43 -5.94 -2.67
CA SER A 400 37.10 -7.07 -3.35
C SER A 400 36.92 -7.06 -4.86
N GLY A 401 36.23 -6.05 -5.42
CA GLY A 401 35.96 -5.92 -6.85
C GLY A 401 34.77 -6.73 -7.37
N ASN A 402 33.95 -7.31 -6.48
CA ASN A 402 32.68 -7.93 -6.88
C ASN A 402 31.72 -6.85 -7.34
N ALA A 403 31.14 -6.98 -8.55
CA ALA A 403 30.17 -6.03 -9.07
C ALA A 403 28.76 -6.32 -8.55
N LEU A 404 28.10 -5.30 -8.01
CA LEU A 404 26.72 -5.36 -7.55
C LEU A 404 25.83 -4.42 -8.35
N GLU A 405 24.66 -4.91 -8.75
CA GLU A 405 23.63 -4.11 -9.43
C GLU A 405 22.36 -4.04 -8.58
N PHE A 406 21.86 -2.83 -8.35
CA PHE A 406 20.58 -2.63 -7.67
C PHE A 406 19.59 -1.99 -8.62
N LYS A 407 18.40 -2.58 -8.74
CA LYS A 407 17.34 -2.08 -9.62
C LYS A 407 16.11 -1.68 -8.84
N ALA A 408 15.40 -0.66 -9.33
CA ALA A 408 14.02 -0.40 -8.96
C ALA A 408 13.20 -0.21 -10.23
N PHE A 409 12.28 -1.15 -10.48
CA PHE A 409 11.45 -1.12 -11.68
C PHE A 409 10.31 -0.10 -11.53
N LEU A 410 9.93 0.54 -12.63
CA LEU A 410 8.71 1.32 -12.68
C LEU A 410 7.50 0.40 -12.49
N ASN A 411 7.55 -0.80 -13.08
CA ASN A 411 6.57 -1.87 -12.90
C ASN A 411 7.30 -3.19 -12.60
N HIS A 412 7.12 -3.74 -11.39
CA HIS A 412 7.83 -4.94 -10.94
C HIS A 412 7.47 -6.20 -11.74
N ASP A 413 6.26 -6.27 -12.32
CA ASP A 413 5.84 -7.41 -13.14
C ASP A 413 6.67 -7.52 -14.43
N GLU A 414 7.32 -6.43 -14.85
CA GLU A 414 8.15 -6.40 -16.06
C GLU A 414 9.52 -7.06 -15.87
N VAL A 415 9.91 -7.43 -14.64
CA VAL A 415 11.17 -8.16 -14.37
C VAL A 415 11.25 -9.46 -15.17
N PHE A 416 10.12 -10.17 -15.31
CA PHE A 416 10.05 -11.47 -16.00
C PHE A 416 9.05 -11.50 -17.16
N SER A 417 8.44 -10.35 -17.50
CA SER A 417 7.40 -10.30 -18.52
C SER A 417 7.94 -10.63 -19.92
N LYS A 418 7.14 -11.38 -20.69
CA LYS A 418 7.38 -11.70 -22.11
C LYS A 418 6.50 -10.88 -23.07
N VAL A 419 5.54 -10.12 -22.55
CA VAL A 419 4.54 -9.39 -23.34
C VAL A 419 4.37 -7.99 -22.75
N PHE A 420 4.60 -6.97 -23.56
CA PHE A 420 4.42 -5.57 -23.16
C PHE A 420 2.94 -5.20 -23.11
N ASN A 421 2.49 -4.66 -21.97
CA ASN A 421 1.18 -4.04 -21.85
C ASN A 421 1.33 -2.51 -21.64
N PRO A 422 1.10 -1.69 -22.69
CA PRO A 422 1.28 -0.24 -22.63
C PRO A 422 0.30 0.50 -21.69
N GLN A 423 -0.66 -0.20 -21.08
CA GLN A 423 -1.67 0.40 -20.19
C GLN A 423 -1.24 0.54 -18.72
N THR A 424 -0.02 0.12 -18.34
CA THR A 424 0.47 0.14 -16.95
C THR A 424 1.32 1.37 -16.59
N LYS A 425 1.22 2.48 -17.34
CA LYS A 425 1.95 3.70 -17.01
C LYS A 425 1.46 4.28 -15.68
N GLU A 426 2.26 4.12 -14.63
CA GLU A 426 2.09 4.84 -13.37
C GLU A 426 2.22 6.36 -13.56
N LEU A 427 1.56 7.11 -12.68
CA LEU A 427 1.47 8.58 -12.72
C LEU A 427 2.77 9.29 -12.27
N PHE A 428 3.72 8.56 -11.67
CA PHE A 428 5.01 9.08 -11.21
C PHE A 428 6.16 8.47 -12.01
N GLY A 429 7.09 9.30 -12.48
CA GLY A 429 8.27 8.85 -13.24
C GLY A 429 9.46 8.55 -12.33
N LEU A 430 10.35 7.65 -12.75
CA LEU A 430 11.59 7.33 -12.02
C LEU A 430 12.58 8.51 -11.90
N GLU A 431 12.31 9.62 -12.57
CA GLU A 431 13.16 10.81 -12.61
C GLU A 431 13.37 11.43 -11.22
N GLU A 432 12.39 11.31 -10.33
CA GLU A 432 12.46 11.80 -8.96
C GLU A 432 13.46 11.03 -8.09
N LEU A 433 13.75 9.77 -8.44
CA LEU A 433 14.79 8.98 -7.78
C LEU A 433 16.17 9.56 -8.05
N MET A 434 16.39 10.12 -9.25
CA MET A 434 17.68 10.65 -9.68
C MET A 434 18.01 11.98 -9.01
N VAL A 435 17.02 12.86 -8.87
CA VAL A 435 17.19 14.18 -8.24
C VAL A 435 17.57 14.07 -6.76
N LYS A 436 17.09 13.04 -6.07
CA LYS A 436 17.37 12.79 -4.65
C LYS A 436 18.79 12.27 -4.38
N VAL A 437 19.52 11.79 -5.40
CA VAL A 437 20.89 11.28 -5.28
C VAL A 437 21.93 12.37 -5.55
N GLY A 438 21.61 13.35 -6.40
CA GLY A 438 22.55 14.40 -6.85
C GLY A 438 22.63 15.66 -5.97
N GLN A 439 22.19 15.64 -4.71
CA GLN A 439 22.28 16.78 -3.78
C GLN A 439 23.19 16.49 -2.58
#